data_AF-A0A060BY95-F1
#
_entry.id   AF-A0A060BY95-F1
#
_cell.length_a   1.000
_cell.length_b   1.000
_cell.length_c   1.000
_cell.angle_alpha   90.00
_cell.angle_beta   90.00
_cell.angle_gamma   90.00
#
_symmetry.space_group_name_H-M   'P 1'
#
loop_
_entity.id
_entity.type
_entity.pdbx_description
1 polymer ?
#
loop_
_entity_poly.entity_id
_entity_poly.type
_entity_poly.pdbx_seq_one_letter_code
_entity_poly.pdbx_strand_id
1 'polypeptide(L)'
;GFIGVDVFFVVSGFLITTLLIRELDAKGKINLPRFWLRRARRLLPALALVVLVSVSGGLLLGDDLLVGIGRQTFGALTFSTNWVEILAGSSYFASTSPQLFAHFWSLAVEEQFYLLWPVLFAVVMALAAHVARPDRRGA
;
A
#
# COMPACT_ATOMS: atom_id res chain seq x y z
N GLY A 1 -7.77 7.59 -14.87
CA GLY A 1 -7.72 9.05 -14.63
C GLY A 1 -6.62 9.34 -13.64
N PHE A 2 -5.55 10.01 -14.09
CA PHE A 2 -4.37 10.32 -13.27
C PHE A 2 -4.70 11.17 -12.05
N ILE A 3 -5.54 12.19 -12.23
CA ILE A 3 -5.96 13.12 -11.16
C ILE A 3 -6.59 12.39 -9.97
N GLY A 4 -7.39 11.35 -10.22
CA GLY A 4 -8.05 10.60 -9.15
C GLY A 4 -7.05 9.86 -8.25
N VAL A 5 -5.98 9.34 -8.85
CA VAL A 5 -4.90 8.66 -8.11
C VAL A 5 -4.12 9.68 -7.30
N ASP A 6 -3.76 10.83 -7.90
CA ASP A 6 -3.01 11.88 -7.22
C ASP A 6 -3.76 12.42 -6.00
N VAL A 7 -5.04 12.76 -6.17
CA VAL A 7 -5.90 13.25 -5.07
C VAL A 7 -6.01 12.20 -3.97
N PHE A 8 -6.20 10.94 -4.34
CA PHE A 8 -6.29 9.84 -3.39
C PHE A 8 -5.01 9.65 -2.58
N PHE A 9 -3.84 9.75 -3.20
CA PHE A 9 -2.55 9.71 -2.50
C PHE A 9 -2.38 10.88 -1.52
N VAL A 10 -2.73 12.10 -1.94
CA VAL A 10 -2.65 13.29 -1.09
C VAL A 10 -3.54 13.14 0.16
N VAL A 11 -4.79 12.73 -0.04
CA VAL A 11 -5.74 12.51 1.07
C VAL A 11 -5.27 11.40 2.00
N SER A 12 -4.76 10.30 1.43
CA SER A 12 -4.22 9.16 2.17
C SER A 12 -3.03 9.53 3.04
N GLY A 13 -2.08 10.30 2.49
CA GLY A 13 -0.92 10.83 3.22
C GLY A 13 -1.32 11.76 4.37
N PHE A 14 -2.26 12.68 4.11
CA PHE A 14 -2.79 13.57 5.15
C PHE A 14 -3.46 12.79 6.29
N LEU A 15 -4.34 11.84 5.95
CA LEU A 15 -5.10 11.06 6.93
C LEU A 15 -4.17 10.25 7.84
N ILE A 16 -3.20 9.55 7.27
CA ILE A 16 -2.29 8.72 8.09
C ILE A 16 -1.38 9.55 8.94
N THR A 17 -0.81 10.61 8.39
CA THR A 17 0.05 11.50 9.19
C THR A 17 -0.72 12.08 10.37
N THR A 18 -1.96 12.50 10.15
CA THR A 18 -2.85 12.98 11.22
C THR A 18 -3.14 11.88 12.26
N LEU A 19 -3.38 10.64 11.83
CA LEU A 19 -3.59 9.51 12.74
C LEU A 19 -2.34 9.18 13.57
N LEU A 20 -1.15 9.23 12.97
CA LEU A 20 0.13 8.96 13.64
C LEU A 20 0.45 10.05 14.67
N ILE A 21 0.27 11.32 14.31
CA ILE A 21 0.43 12.45 15.23
C ILE A 21 -0.51 12.30 16.43
N ARG A 22 -1.80 12.07 16.18
CA ARG A 22 -2.79 11.87 17.26
C ARG A 22 -2.47 10.68 18.16
N GLU A 23 -1.99 9.57 17.59
CA GLU A 23 -1.62 8.40 18.39
C GLU A 23 -0.36 8.68 19.23
N LEU A 24 0.62 9.40 18.68
CA LEU A 24 1.80 9.83 19.39
C LEU A 24 1.45 10.80 20.54
N ASP A 25 0.63 11.81 20.28
CA ASP A 25 0.20 12.78 21.29
C ASP A 25 -0.58 12.12 22.43
N ALA A 26 -1.49 11.20 22.11
CA ALA A 26 -2.35 10.56 23.10
C ALA A 26 -1.65 9.46 23.93
N LYS A 27 -0.64 8.77 23.36
CA LYS A 27 -0.03 7.57 23.99
C LYS A 27 1.47 7.68 24.21
N GLY A 28 2.11 8.74 23.74
CA GLY A 28 3.56 8.93 23.75
C GLY A 28 4.34 7.95 22.85
N LYS A 29 3.67 7.04 22.14
CA LYS A 29 4.29 6.05 21.24
C LYS A 29 3.33 5.60 20.15
N ILE A 30 3.91 5.22 19.01
CA ILE A 30 3.17 4.68 17.87
C ILE A 30 3.19 3.15 17.96
N ASN A 31 2.02 2.52 17.85
CA ASN A 31 1.92 1.06 17.81
C ASN A 31 1.76 0.59 16.35
N LEU A 32 2.89 0.39 15.67
CA LEU A 32 2.94 -0.02 14.25
C LEU A 32 2.20 -1.34 13.99
N PRO A 33 2.39 -2.42 14.79
CA PRO A 33 1.66 -3.67 14.55
C PRO A 33 0.14 -3.47 14.61
N ARG A 34 -0.35 -2.70 15.59
CA ARG A 34 -1.78 -2.41 15.71
C ARG A 34 -2.29 -1.56 14.54
N PHE A 35 -1.48 -0.64 14.03
CA PHE A 35 -1.80 0.16 12.85
C PHE A 35 -2.00 -0.73 11.61
N TRP A 36 -1.02 -1.57 11.29
CA TRP A 36 -1.08 -2.46 10.13
C TRP A 36 -2.18 -3.53 10.27
N LEU A 37 -2.39 -4.08 11.46
CA LEU A 37 -3.42 -5.10 11.68
C LEU A 37 -4.84 -4.57 11.43
N ARG A 38 -5.14 -3.34 11.86
CA ARG A 38 -6.43 -2.70 11.57
C ARG A 38 -6.65 -2.54 10.07
N ARG A 39 -5.59 -2.17 9.35
CA ARG A 39 -5.63 -1.97 7.91
C ARG A 39 -5.81 -3.30 7.17
N ALA A 40 -5.02 -4.31 7.51
CA ALA A 40 -5.10 -5.64 6.94
C ALA A 40 -6.49 -6.25 7.10
N ARG A 41 -7.11 -6.15 8.29
CA ARG A 41 -8.47 -6.65 8.52
C ARG A 41 -9.54 -5.94 7.69
N ARG A 42 -9.31 -4.69 7.29
CA ARG A 42 -10.23 -3.92 6.45
C ARG A 42 -10.05 -4.24 4.96
N LEU A 43 -8.81 -4.47 4.51
CA LEU A 43 -8.48 -4.60 3.09
C LEU A 43 -8.42 -6.03 2.58
N LEU A 44 -7.83 -6.95 3.35
CA LEU A 44 -7.63 -8.34 2.90
C LEU A 44 -8.94 -9.04 2.53
N PRO A 45 -10.07 -8.87 3.25
CA PRO A 45 -11.33 -9.50 2.85
C PRO A 45 -11.84 -9.00 1.50
N ALA A 46 -11.76 -7.68 1.27
CA ALA A 46 -12.17 -7.08 0.00
C ALA A 46 -11.25 -7.50 -1.15
N LEU A 47 -9.94 -7.53 -0.91
CA LEU A 47 -8.94 -8.00 -1.85
C LEU A 47 -9.19 -9.46 -2.25
N ALA A 48 -9.38 -10.35 -1.28
CA ALA A 48 -9.64 -11.77 -1.51
C ALA A 48 -10.93 -11.96 -2.32
N LEU A 49 -12.00 -11.21 -1.99
CA LEU A 49 -13.25 -11.26 -2.73
C LEU A 49 -13.09 -10.81 -4.19
N VAL A 50 -12.41 -9.69 -4.42
CA VAL A 50 -12.18 -9.17 -5.78
C VAL A 50 -11.36 -10.16 -6.59
N VAL A 51 -10.26 -10.69 -6.04
CA VAL A 51 -9.44 -11.68 -6.73
C VAL A 51 -10.26 -12.93 -7.07
N LEU A 52 -11.01 -13.47 -6.11
CA LEU A 52 -11.83 -14.66 -6.31
C LEU A 52 -12.88 -14.44 -7.41
N VAL A 53 -13.63 -13.35 -7.33
CA VAL A 53 -14.71 -13.04 -8.29
C VAL A 53 -14.13 -12.74 -9.67
N SER A 54 -13.04 -11.99 -9.77
CA SER A 54 -12.42 -11.67 -11.06
C SER A 54 -11.83 -12.91 -11.74
N VAL A 55 -11.14 -13.78 -11.00
CA VAL A 55 -10.60 -15.04 -11.56
C VAL A 55 -11.75 -15.97 -11.98
N SER A 56 -12.77 -16.12 -11.13
CA SER A 56 -13.94 -16.95 -11.45
C SER A 56 -14.70 -16.42 -12.66
N GLY A 57 -14.84 -15.09 -12.79
CA GLY A 57 -15.44 -14.45 -13.95
C GLY A 57 -14.61 -14.63 -15.22
N GLY A 58 -13.28 -14.53 -15.12
CA GLY A 58 -12.37 -14.79 -16.23
C GLY A 58 -12.50 -16.22 -16.79
N LEU A 59 -12.65 -17.21 -15.91
CA LEU A 59 -12.90 -18.61 -16.29
C LEU A 59 -14.22 -18.80 -17.07
N LEU A 60 -15.21 -17.91 -16.88
CA LEU A 60 -16.51 -17.99 -17.57
C LEU A 60 -16.54 -17.20 -18.88
N LEU A 61 -15.71 -16.16 -19.02
CA LEU A 61 -15.78 -15.17 -20.12
C LEU A 61 -14.74 -15.39 -21.23
N GLY A 62 -13.70 -16.21 -21.00
CA GLY A 62 -12.75 -16.64 -22.04
C GLY A 62 -11.28 -16.61 -21.59
N ASP A 63 -10.47 -17.49 -22.18
CA ASP A 63 -9.10 -17.77 -21.75
C ASP A 63 -8.10 -16.60 -21.96
N ASP A 64 -8.37 -15.71 -22.92
CA ASP A 64 -7.51 -14.54 -23.20
C ASP A 64 -7.38 -13.60 -21.99
N LEU A 65 -8.38 -13.58 -21.11
CA LEU A 65 -8.38 -12.80 -19.87
C LEU A 65 -7.45 -13.44 -18.82
N LEU A 66 -7.23 -14.75 -18.87
CA LEU A 66 -6.43 -15.47 -17.88
C LEU A 66 -4.94 -15.54 -18.20
N VAL A 67 -4.51 -14.88 -19.28
CA VAL A 67 -3.09 -14.84 -19.68
C VAL A 67 -2.24 -14.23 -18.56
N GLY A 68 -1.33 -15.04 -18.01
CA GLY A 68 -0.47 -14.63 -16.90
C GLY A 68 -1.21 -14.43 -15.57
N ILE A 69 -2.42 -14.97 -15.39
CA ILE A 69 -3.24 -14.75 -14.18
C ILE A 69 -2.53 -15.11 -12.88
N GLY A 70 -1.67 -16.14 -12.88
CA GLY A 70 -0.88 -16.51 -11.69
C GLY A 70 0.07 -15.38 -11.28
N ARG A 71 0.77 -14.78 -12.25
CA ARG A 71 1.64 -13.63 -12.04
C ARG A 71 0.86 -12.40 -11.58
N GLN A 72 -0.26 -12.10 -12.23
CA GLN A 72 -1.12 -10.97 -11.88
C GLN A 72 -1.71 -11.12 -10.46
N THR A 73 -2.20 -12.32 -10.12
CA THR A 73 -2.77 -12.63 -8.81
C THR A 73 -1.70 -12.55 -7.72
N PHE A 74 -0.50 -13.07 -7.99
CA PHE A 74 0.63 -12.95 -7.08
C PHE A 74 0.97 -11.49 -6.81
N GLY A 75 1.08 -10.66 -7.86
CA GLY A 75 1.32 -9.23 -7.74
C GLY A 75 0.24 -8.51 -6.92
N ALA A 76 -1.03 -8.83 -7.18
CA ALA A 76 -2.17 -8.26 -6.47
C ALA A 76 -2.20 -8.62 -4.99
N LEU A 77 -2.05 -9.90 -4.65
CA LEU A 77 -2.13 -10.40 -3.26
C LEU A 77 -0.96 -9.97 -2.40
N THR A 78 0.20 -9.74 -3.02
CA THR A 78 1.42 -9.30 -2.31
C THR A 78 1.64 -7.79 -2.38
N PHE A 79 0.71 -7.03 -2.99
CA PHE A 79 0.86 -5.60 -3.25
C PHE A 79 2.18 -5.26 -3.98
N SER A 80 2.59 -6.14 -4.89
CA SER A 80 3.83 -6.06 -5.66
C SER A 80 3.61 -5.95 -7.17
N THR A 81 2.37 -5.72 -7.63
CA THR A 81 2.01 -5.59 -9.06
C THR A 81 3.00 -4.72 -9.84
N ASN A 82 3.41 -3.58 -9.28
CA ASN A 82 4.36 -2.68 -9.92
C ASN A 82 5.69 -3.36 -10.26
N TRP A 83 6.26 -4.10 -9.30
CA TRP A 83 7.53 -4.81 -9.47
C TRP A 83 7.37 -6.00 -10.42
N VAL A 84 6.28 -6.73 -10.28
CA VAL A 84 5.97 -7.90 -11.11
C VAL A 84 5.78 -7.53 -12.59
N GLU A 85 5.17 -6.39 -12.87
CA GLU A 85 5.03 -5.87 -14.24
C GLU A 85 6.37 -5.35 -14.78
N ILE A 86 7.13 -4.59 -13.98
CA ILE A 86 8.48 -4.12 -14.36
C ILE A 86 9.39 -5.30 -14.74
N LEU A 87 9.40 -6.35 -13.93
CA LEU A 87 10.22 -7.55 -14.18
C LEU A 87 9.77 -8.35 -15.40
N ALA A 88 8.50 -8.27 -15.78
CA ALA A 88 7.97 -8.90 -16.98
C ALA A 88 8.15 -8.06 -18.25
N GLY A 89 8.75 -6.87 -18.14
CA GLY A 89 8.88 -5.93 -19.26
C GLY A 89 7.55 -5.36 -19.73
N SER A 90 6.48 -5.51 -18.95
CA SER A 90 5.17 -4.98 -19.26
C SER A 90 4.95 -3.63 -18.58
N SER A 91 4.18 -2.76 -19.23
CA SER A 91 3.81 -1.46 -18.68
C SER A 91 2.30 -1.33 -18.72
N TYR A 92 1.71 -0.85 -17.62
CA TYR A 92 0.28 -0.52 -17.54
C TYR A 92 -0.17 0.39 -18.70
N PHE A 93 0.71 1.28 -19.16
CA PHE A 93 0.41 2.23 -20.24
C PHE A 93 0.71 1.70 -21.65
N ALA A 94 1.48 0.59 -21.76
CA ALA A 94 1.89 0.03 -23.04
C ALA A 94 1.31 -1.37 -23.30
N SER A 95 0.54 -1.94 -22.36
CA SER A 95 -0.01 -3.29 -22.50
C SER A 95 -1.11 -3.33 -23.55
N THR A 96 -0.91 -4.16 -24.56
CA THR A 96 -1.85 -4.42 -25.66
C THR A 96 -2.83 -5.55 -25.38
N SER A 97 -2.61 -6.32 -24.31
CA SER A 97 -3.51 -7.39 -23.86
C SER A 97 -4.27 -6.97 -22.59
N PRO A 98 -5.58 -7.27 -22.51
CA PRO A 98 -6.37 -6.96 -21.32
C PRO A 98 -5.86 -7.75 -20.11
N GLN A 99 -5.50 -7.05 -19.03
CA GLN A 99 -5.08 -7.64 -17.76
C GLN A 99 -6.18 -7.44 -16.70
N LEU A 100 -6.60 -8.50 -16.02
CA LEU A 100 -7.67 -8.45 -14.99
C LEU A 100 -7.33 -7.49 -13.85
N PHE A 101 -6.07 -7.50 -13.42
CA PHE A 101 -5.63 -6.75 -12.25
C PHE A 101 -4.77 -5.54 -12.62
N ALA A 102 -4.90 -5.02 -13.84
CA ALA A 102 -4.15 -3.85 -14.32
C ALA A 102 -4.21 -2.70 -13.31
N HIS A 103 -5.41 -2.38 -12.78
CA HIS A 103 -5.65 -1.27 -11.86
C HIS A 103 -5.00 -1.41 -10.48
N PHE A 104 -4.43 -2.56 -10.14
CA PHE A 104 -3.81 -2.79 -8.83
C PHE A 104 -2.45 -2.10 -8.70
N TRP A 105 -1.92 -1.52 -9.77
CA TRP A 105 -0.68 -0.75 -9.74
C TRP A 105 -0.73 0.36 -8.67
N SER A 106 -1.81 1.16 -8.64
CA SER A 106 -1.96 2.28 -7.70
C SER A 106 -2.20 1.78 -6.28
N LEU A 107 -3.00 0.73 -6.11
CA LEU A 107 -3.25 0.07 -4.82
C LEU A 107 -1.94 -0.49 -4.24
N ALA A 108 -1.09 -1.10 -5.06
CA ALA A 108 0.21 -1.60 -4.64
C ALA A 108 1.13 -0.48 -4.17
N VAL A 109 1.19 0.66 -4.88
CA VAL A 109 1.96 1.84 -4.41
C VAL A 109 1.40 2.35 -3.09
N GLU A 110 0.07 2.40 -2.96
CA GLU A 110 -0.60 2.89 -1.75
C GLU A 110 -0.26 2.04 -0.53
N GLU A 111 -0.35 0.70 -0.63
CA GLU A 111 0.00 -0.19 0.47
C GLU A 111 1.49 -0.14 0.82
N GLN A 112 2.38 0.00 -0.16
CA GLN A 112 3.80 0.21 0.09
C GLN A 112 4.04 1.51 0.87
N PHE A 113 3.35 2.60 0.50
CA PHE A 113 3.39 3.85 1.24
C PHE A 113 2.90 3.67 2.70
N TYR A 114 1.86 2.87 2.92
CA TYR A 114 1.34 2.62 4.28
C TYR A 114 2.16 1.69 5.15
N LEU A 115 2.96 0.84 4.54
CA LEU A 115 3.96 0.06 5.26
C LEU A 115 5.15 0.95 5.63
N LEU A 116 5.64 1.76 4.70
CA LEU A 116 6.86 2.54 4.87
C LEU A 116 6.68 3.81 5.70
N TRP A 117 5.61 4.57 5.47
CA TRP A 117 5.42 5.89 6.07
C TRP A 117 5.35 5.88 7.60
N PRO A 118 4.60 4.99 8.27
CA PRO A 118 4.58 4.91 9.73
C PRO A 118 5.95 4.63 10.35
N VAL A 119 6.77 3.82 9.69
CA VAL A 119 8.15 3.54 10.13
C VAL A 119 9.01 4.77 10.00
N LEU A 120 8.99 5.41 8.82
CA LEU A 120 9.75 6.63 8.57
C LEU A 120 9.36 7.74 9.55
N PHE A 121 8.07 7.95 9.76
CA PHE A 121 7.55 8.91 10.73
C PHE A 121 8.05 8.62 12.15
N ALA A 122 7.98 7.36 12.60
CA ALA A 122 8.45 6.98 13.93
C ALA A 122 9.97 7.22 14.09
N VAL A 123 10.77 6.92 13.06
CA VAL A 123 12.22 7.18 13.05
C VAL A 123 12.51 8.68 13.13
N VAL A 124 11.84 9.50 12.32
CA VAL A 124 12.01 10.96 12.33
C VAL A 124 11.67 11.54 13.70
N MET A 125 10.55 11.13 14.31
CA MET A 125 10.15 11.61 15.63
C MET A 125 11.13 11.14 16.73
N ALA A 126 11.64 9.91 16.62
CA ALA A 126 12.66 9.44 17.55
C ALA A 126 13.94 10.28 17.43
N LEU A 127 14.45 10.52 16.22
CA LEU A 127 15.64 11.34 16.00
C LEU A 127 15.45 12.78 16.51
N ALA A 128 14.31 13.41 16.22
CA ALA A 128 13.99 14.74 16.72
C ALA A 128 13.99 14.80 18.25
N ALA A 129 13.42 13.79 18.91
CA ALA A 129 13.41 13.70 20.37
C ALA A 129 14.81 13.49 20.98
N HIS A 130 15.74 12.84 20.26
CA HIS A 130 17.13 12.69 20.71
C HIS A 130 17.90 14.00 20.62
N VAL A 131 17.71 14.77 19.55
CA VAL A 131 18.38 16.08 19.36
C VAL A 131 17.86 17.11 20.36
N ALA A 132 16.57 17.06 20.72
CA ALA A 132 15.93 18.00 21.63
C ALA A 132 16.25 17.79 23.13
N ARG A 133 17.10 16.83 23.50
CA ARG A 133 17.57 16.64 24.89
C ARG A 133 18.94 17.31 25.04
N PRO A 134 19.03 18.58 25.53
CA PRO A 134 20.32 19.13 25.89
C PRO A 134 20.85 18.39 27.12
N ASP A 135 22.14 18.09 27.08
CA ASP A 135 22.89 17.31 28.05
C ASP A 135 22.65 17.81 29.48
N ARG A 136 21.90 17.05 30.28
CA ARG A 136 21.78 17.25 31.74
C ARG A 136 22.98 16.61 32.45
N ARG A 137 24.19 16.90 31.98
CA ARG A 137 25.44 16.48 32.61
C ARG A 137 26.26 17.74 32.92
N GLY A 138 26.24 18.14 34.19
CA GLY A 138 27.10 19.21 34.70
C GLY A 138 26.35 20.29 35.47
N ALA A 139 25.76 19.93 36.61
CA ALA A 139 25.52 20.83 37.73
C ALA A 139 25.95 20.11 39.01
#